data_AF-A0A419ZVT7-F1
#
_entry.id   AF-A0A419ZVT7-F1
#
_cell.length_a   1.000
_cell.length_b   1.000
_cell.length_c   1.000
_cell.angle_alpha   90.00
_cell.angle_beta   90.00
_cell.angle_gamma   90.00
#
_symmetry.space_group_name_H-M   'P 1'
#
loop_
_entity.id
_entity.type
_entity.pdbx_description
1 polymer ?
#
loop_
_entity_poly.entity_id
_entity_poly.type
_entity_poly.pdbx_seq_one_letter_code
_entity_poly.pdbx_strand_id
1 'polypeptide(L)'
;MTNDLLELAIEAHGGLARWNAFRTLDAEMSITGGIWHVMQKPDIFRHSVVAMDTHAQRVGMRPFTAPDRHSIFTPGRVAVESTDGRGFWCK
;
A
#
# COMPACT_ATOMS: atom_id res chain seq x y z
N MET A 1 -0.31 5.73 -36.89
CA MET A 1 0.54 4.58 -36.54
C MET A 1 0.50 4.44 -35.04
N THR A 2 -0.14 3.40 -34.54
CA THR A 2 -0.05 3.02 -33.14
C THR A 2 1.39 2.63 -32.85
N ASN A 3 1.90 2.93 -31.66
CA ASN A 3 3.26 2.58 -31.30
C ASN A 3 3.29 1.10 -30.91
N ASP A 4 3.68 0.23 -31.83
CA ASP A 4 3.69 -1.24 -31.64
C ASP A 4 4.46 -1.68 -30.38
N LEU A 5 5.51 -0.92 -30.03
CA LEU A 5 6.34 -1.16 -28.85
C LEU A 5 5.58 -0.82 -27.54
N LEU A 6 4.75 0.22 -27.57
CA LEU A 6 3.88 0.59 -26.45
C LEU A 6 2.79 -0.46 -26.24
N GLU A 7 2.15 -0.91 -27.32
CA GLU A 7 1.09 -1.91 -27.25
C GLU A 7 1.62 -3.25 -26.71
N LEU A 8 2.77 -3.70 -27.24
CA LEU A 8 3.45 -4.89 -26.73
C LEU A 8 3.78 -4.77 -25.23
N ALA A 9 4.31 -3.62 -24.80
CA ALA A 9 4.65 -3.41 -23.40
C ALA A 9 3.42 -3.43 -22.48
N ILE A 10 2.30 -2.82 -22.90
CA ILE A 10 1.04 -2.83 -22.14
C ILE A 10 0.50 -4.26 -22.02
N GLU A 11 0.42 -4.98 -23.13
CA GLU A 11 -0.15 -6.34 -23.15
C GLU A 11 0.73 -7.34 -22.39
N ALA A 12 2.06 -7.22 -22.45
CA ALA A 12 2.99 -8.03 -21.66
C ALA A 12 2.79 -7.89 -20.14
N HIS A 13 2.24 -6.76 -19.67
CA HIS A 13 1.92 -6.50 -18.26
C HIS A 13 0.44 -6.75 -17.92
N GLY A 14 -0.30 -7.42 -18.80
CA GLY A 14 -1.68 -7.86 -18.55
C GLY A 14 -2.77 -7.01 -19.22
N GLY A 15 -2.38 -6.00 -20.00
CA GLY A 15 -3.30 -5.25 -20.85
C GLY A 15 -4.15 -4.21 -20.11
N LEU A 16 -4.61 -3.21 -20.87
CA LEU A 16 -5.36 -2.08 -20.30
C LEU A 16 -6.75 -2.50 -19.81
N ALA A 17 -7.38 -3.48 -20.46
CA ALA A 17 -8.68 -4.01 -20.05
C ALA A 17 -8.65 -4.60 -18.63
N ARG A 18 -7.61 -5.39 -18.32
CA ARG A 18 -7.42 -5.96 -16.99
C ARG A 18 -7.11 -4.89 -15.96
N TRP A 19 -6.23 -3.94 -16.29
CA TRP A 19 -5.92 -2.80 -15.42
C TRP A 19 -7.18 -2.01 -15.03
N ASN A 20 -8.05 -1.72 -16.00
CA ASN A 20 -9.27 -0.96 -15.78
C ASN A 20 -10.36 -1.74 -15.01
N ALA A 21 -10.27 -3.06 -14.95
CA ALA A 21 -11.22 -3.90 -14.22
C ALA A 21 -11.01 -3.85 -12.69
N PHE A 22 -9.80 -3.54 -12.21
CA PHE A 22 -9.50 -3.47 -10.78
C PHE A 22 -9.55 -2.03 -10.28
N ARG A 23 -10.10 -1.83 -9.08
CA ARG A 23 -10.14 -0.54 -8.36
C ARG A 23 -9.27 -0.52 -7.12
N THR A 24 -9.10 -1.68 -6.48
CA THR A 24 -8.35 -1.84 -5.24
C THR A 24 -7.53 -3.13 -5.33
N LEU A 25 -6.32 -3.09 -4.77
CA LEU A 25 -5.43 -4.22 -4.59
C LEU A 25 -5.16 -4.38 -3.09
N ASP A 26 -5.45 -5.55 -2.55
CA ASP A 26 -5.08 -5.94 -1.18
C ASP A 26 -3.90 -6.90 -1.24
N ALA A 27 -2.85 -6.59 -0.47
CA ALA A 27 -1.65 -7.41 -0.37
C ALA A 27 -1.40 -7.77 1.10
N GLU A 28 -1.45 -9.06 1.42
CA GLU A 28 -0.92 -9.57 2.68
C GLU A 28 0.59 -9.70 2.57
N MET A 29 1.31 -9.07 3.50
CA MET A 29 2.76 -9.02 3.45
C MET A 29 3.43 -9.14 4.82
N SER A 30 4.67 -9.59 4.77
CA SER A 30 5.58 -9.68 5.90
C SER A 30 6.83 -8.87 5.57
N ILE A 31 6.99 -7.71 6.22
CA ILE A 31 8.15 -6.84 6.02
C ILE A 31 9.14 -7.14 7.15
N THR A 32 9.95 -8.17 6.95
CA THR A 32 10.88 -8.70 7.96
C THR A 32 12.34 -8.38 7.63
N GLY A 33 13.24 -8.60 8.59
CA GLY A 33 14.68 -8.44 8.40
C GLY A 33 15.37 -7.95 9.67
N GLY A 34 16.71 -7.94 9.64
CA GLY A 34 17.52 -7.49 10.78
C GLY A 34 17.34 -6.02 11.14
N ILE A 35 16.96 -5.17 10.18
CA ILE A 35 16.78 -3.72 10.40
C ILE A 35 15.82 -3.41 11.55
N TRP A 36 14.74 -4.19 11.69
CA TRP A 36 13.74 -3.98 12.74
C TRP A 36 14.26 -4.33 14.13
N HIS A 37 15.22 -5.26 14.22
CA HIS A 37 15.90 -5.57 15.47
C HIS A 37 16.84 -4.43 15.86
N VAL A 38 17.58 -3.87 14.90
CA VAL A 38 18.42 -2.67 15.12
C VAL A 38 17.58 -1.49 15.62
N MET A 39 16.39 -1.31 15.06
CA MET A 39 15.42 -0.28 15.47
C MET A 39 14.69 -0.59 16.79
N GLN A 40 15.02 -1.68 17.49
CA GLN A 40 14.35 -2.12 18.73
C GLN A 40 12.84 -2.33 18.58
N LYS A 41 12.40 -2.72 17.38
CA LYS A 41 11.02 -2.97 17.00
C LYS A 41 10.91 -4.31 16.24
N PRO A 42 11.38 -5.43 16.81
CA PRO A 42 11.28 -6.73 16.14
C PRO A 42 9.82 -7.02 15.77
N ASP A 43 9.63 -7.64 14.60
CA ASP A 43 8.33 -8.12 14.10
C ASP A 43 7.22 -7.06 13.93
N ILE A 44 7.55 -5.76 14.00
CA ILE A 44 6.56 -4.66 13.94
C ILE A 44 5.69 -4.68 12.66
N PHE A 45 6.19 -5.26 11.57
CA PHE A 45 5.46 -5.46 10.31
C PHE A 45 5.50 -6.93 9.85
N ARG A 46 5.55 -7.88 10.80
CA ARG A 46 5.56 -9.32 10.48
C ARG A 46 4.29 -9.78 9.78
N HIS A 47 3.17 -9.12 10.03
CA HIS A 47 1.92 -9.33 9.31
C HIS A 47 1.21 -7.99 9.12
N SER A 48 1.00 -7.61 7.87
CA SER A 48 0.28 -6.40 7.50
C SER A 48 -0.47 -6.61 6.19
N VAL A 49 -1.64 -6.01 6.10
CA VAL A 49 -2.43 -5.90 4.87
C VAL A 49 -2.24 -4.49 4.33
N VAL A 50 -1.79 -4.39 3.08
CA VAL A 50 -1.71 -3.12 2.36
C VAL A 50 -2.82 -3.07 1.33
N ALA A 51 -3.68 -2.06 1.43
CA ALA A 51 -4.73 -1.76 0.47
C ALA A 51 -4.29 -0.56 -0.38
N MET A 52 -4.37 -0.71 -1.70
CA MET A 52 -3.99 0.31 -2.69
C MET A 52 -5.13 0.55 -3.64
N ASP A 53 -5.45 1.81 -3.93
CA ASP A 53 -6.34 2.13 -5.05
C ASP A 53 -5.51 2.17 -6.34
N THR A 54 -5.97 1.47 -7.38
CA THR A 54 -5.22 1.35 -8.65
C THR A 54 -5.37 2.60 -9.54
N HIS A 55 -6.45 3.35 -9.38
CA HIS A 55 -6.77 4.55 -10.18
C HIS A 55 -6.67 5.86 -9.38
N ALA A 56 -6.19 5.81 -8.14
CA ALA A 56 -6.04 6.97 -7.28
C ALA A 56 -4.78 6.82 -6.41
N GLN A 57 -4.17 7.95 -6.04
CA GLN A 57 -3.07 7.94 -5.07
C GLN A 57 -3.65 7.72 -3.67
N ARG A 58 -3.89 6.47 -3.30
CA ARG A 58 -4.35 6.10 -1.97
C ARG A 58 -3.78 4.76 -1.56
N VAL A 59 -3.13 4.75 -0.40
CA VAL A 59 -2.52 3.57 0.20
C VAL A 59 -2.85 3.53 1.67
N GLY A 60 -3.25 2.37 2.18
CA GLY A 60 -3.39 2.14 3.61
C GLY A 60 -2.71 0.85 4.03
N MET A 61 -2.18 0.82 5.25
CA MET A 61 -1.60 -0.38 5.85
C MET A 61 -2.23 -0.65 7.22
N ARG A 62 -2.66 -1.91 7.44
CA ARG A 62 -3.24 -2.35 8.71
C ARG A 62 -2.76 -3.76 9.09
N PRO A 63 -2.45 -4.03 10.37
CA PRO A 63 -2.21 -3.03 11.41
C PRO A 63 -0.92 -2.23 11.13
N PHE A 64 -0.83 -1.00 11.64
CA PHE A 64 0.35 -0.16 11.54
C PHE A 64 0.95 0.10 12.93
N THR A 65 2.02 -0.59 13.29
CA THR A 65 2.76 -0.47 14.58
C THR A 65 1.98 -0.83 15.86
N ALA A 66 0.65 -0.89 15.81
CA ALA A 66 -0.23 -1.38 16.86
C ALA A 66 -1.52 -1.97 16.23
N PRO A 67 -2.20 -2.92 16.91
CA PRO A 67 -3.38 -3.59 16.36
C PRO A 67 -4.55 -2.67 16.02
N ASP A 68 -4.68 -1.58 16.78
CA ASP A 68 -5.78 -0.61 16.67
C ASP A 68 -5.45 0.54 15.71
N ARG A 69 -4.34 0.47 14.95
CA ARG A 69 -3.87 1.56 14.10
C ARG A 69 -3.78 1.13 12.64
N HIS A 70 -4.04 2.07 11.73
CA HIS A 70 -3.73 1.96 10.33
C HIS A 70 -3.03 3.23 9.82
N SER A 71 -2.12 3.08 8.88
CA SER A 71 -1.61 4.23 8.13
C SER A 71 -2.50 4.50 6.94
N ILE A 72 -2.53 5.77 6.52
CA ILE A 72 -3.15 6.19 5.28
C ILE A 72 -2.29 7.26 4.61
N PHE A 73 -2.08 7.08 3.32
CA PHE A 73 -1.48 8.04 2.41
C PHE A 73 -2.53 8.47 1.38
N THR A 74 -2.63 9.78 1.16
CA THR A 74 -3.26 10.43 0.00
C THR A 74 -2.40 11.63 -0.40
N PRO A 75 -2.58 12.25 -1.58
CA PRO A 75 -1.92 13.50 -1.92
C PRO A 75 -2.09 14.53 -0.81
N GLY A 76 -0.97 15.07 -0.32
CA GLY A 76 -0.96 16.08 0.75
C GLY A 76 -1.27 15.56 2.16
N ARG A 77 -1.43 14.25 2.39
CA ARG A 77 -1.69 13.70 3.72
C ARG A 77 -1.04 12.33 3.94
N VAL A 78 -0.28 12.25 5.03
CA VAL A 78 0.16 11.00 5.65
C VAL A 78 -0.30 11.01 7.09
N ALA A 79 -1.06 10.01 7.49
CA ALA A 79 -1.56 9.92 8.86
C ALA A 79 -1.50 8.48 9.37
N VAL A 80 -1.42 8.37 10.70
CA VAL A 80 -1.71 7.13 11.42
C VAL A 80 -3.01 7.36 12.17
N GLU A 81 -4.03 6.58 11.86
CA GLU A 81 -5.34 6.67 12.46
C GLU A 81 -5.58 5.47 13.36
N SER A 82 -6.29 5.70 14.46
CA SER A 82 -6.87 4.60 15.23
C SER A 82 -8.16 4.12 14.56
N THR A 83 -8.49 2.85 14.77
CA THR A 83 -9.76 2.23 14.32
C THR A 83 -11.01 2.94 14.84
N ASP A 84 -10.90 3.75 15.90
CA ASP A 84 -11.96 4.61 16.43
C ASP A 84 -12.07 5.99 15.75
N GLY A 85 -11.26 6.25 14.72
CA GLY A 85 -11.25 7.50 13.96
C GLY A 85 -10.38 8.61 14.55
N ARG A 86 -9.68 8.40 15.66
CA ARG A 86 -8.71 9.36 16.20
C ARG A 86 -7.42 9.35 15.36
N GLY A 87 -7.16 10.44 14.66
CA GLY A 87 -5.99 10.61 13.81
C GLY A 87 -4.80 11.20 14.54
N PHE A 88 -3.62 10.62 14.34
CA PHE A 88 -2.33 11.22 14.64
C PHE A 88 -1.64 11.58 13.32
N TRP A 89 -1.21 12.84 13.19
CA TRP A 89 -0.44 13.28 12.04
C TRP A 89 1.00 12.81 12.16
N CYS A 90 1.49 12.12 11.13
CA CYS A 90 2.92 11.88 10.98
C CYS A 90 3.46 13.02 10.11
N LYS A 91 4.39 13.80 10.66
CA LYS A 91 5.05 14.90 9.93
C LYS A 91 6.04 14.35 8.91
#